data_AF-A0A8X6VWW5-F1
#
_entry.id   AF-A0A8X6VWW5-F1
#
_cell.length_a   1.000
_cell.length_b   1.000
_cell.length_c   1.000
_cell.angle_alpha   90.00
_cell.angle_beta   90.00
_cell.angle_gamma   90.00
#
_symmetry.space_group_name_H-M   'P 1'
#
loop_
_entity.id
_entity.type
_entity.pdbx_description
1 polymer ?
#
loop_
_entity_poly.entity_id
_entity_poly.type
_entity_poly.pdbx_seq_one_letter_code
_entity_poly.pdbx_strand_id
1 'polypeptide(L)'
;MPSFIHSDRGSSFMSHELKSFLTSQGIATSRTTPYNPAGNGQVERYNGIIWKNIQLALRSNSMKTEQWEGVIQTALHSIRSLLCTARNATPHERMFSYPRRSHNGCSTPTWLTKSGPVLMKNQMRVNKYEPIVQEVELIEANPDYAHVKLGDGRETTVSIRHLAPRGKLPDLKTTRVQRKMFKLIQICSQ
;
A
#
# COMPACT_ATOMS: atom_id res chain seq x y z
N MET A 1 8.80 16.43 13.90
CA MET A 1 9.37 17.62 13.24
C MET A 1 10.72 17.23 12.64
N PRO A 2 11.07 17.62 11.39
CA PRO A 2 12.34 17.22 10.78
C PRO A 2 13.52 17.87 11.53
N SER A 3 14.65 17.18 11.60
CA SER A 3 15.90 17.74 12.14
C SER A 3 16.61 18.66 11.14
N PHE A 4 16.29 18.53 9.85
CA PHE A 4 17.02 19.21 8.78
C PHE A 4 16.13 19.48 7.56
N ILE A 5 16.34 20.64 6.92
CA ILE A 5 15.69 21.03 5.66
C ILE A 5 16.78 21.44 4.65
N HIS A 6 16.69 20.88 3.44
CA HIS A 6 17.48 21.30 2.29
C HIS A 6 16.57 22.01 1.29
N SER A 7 16.93 23.22 0.86
CA SER A 7 16.18 23.98 -0.13
C SER A 7 17.09 24.52 -1.22
N ASP A 8 16.51 25.12 -2.25
CA ASP A 8 17.28 25.95 -3.17
C ASP A 8 17.55 27.35 -2.56
N ARG A 9 18.06 28.26 -3.41
CA ARG A 9 18.33 29.65 -3.05
C ARG A 9 17.18 30.60 -3.43
N GLY A 10 15.96 30.10 -3.58
CA GLY A 10 14.79 30.93 -3.82
C GLY A 10 14.61 32.00 -2.75
N SER A 11 14.16 33.19 -3.14
CA SER A 11 14.03 34.35 -2.25
C SER A 11 13.19 34.04 -1.00
N SER A 12 12.09 33.29 -1.17
CA SER A 12 11.22 32.86 -0.07
C SER A 12 11.94 31.97 0.95
N PHE A 13 12.86 31.09 0.50
CA PHE A 13 13.65 30.23 1.38
C PHE A 13 14.83 30.94 2.03
N MET A 14 15.17 32.13 1.51
CA MET A 14 16.30 32.94 1.97
C MET A 14 15.89 34.05 2.96
N SER A 15 14.59 34.24 3.17
CA SER A 15 14.03 35.26 4.07
C SER A 15 14.55 35.12 5.50
N HIS A 16 14.66 36.26 6.21
CA HIS A 16 15.14 36.29 7.58
C HIS A 16 14.10 35.65 8.53
N GLU A 17 12.83 35.88 8.23
CA GLU A 17 11.66 35.37 8.95
C GLU A 17 11.67 33.84 8.97
N LEU A 18 11.82 33.20 7.80
CA LEU A 18 11.84 31.74 7.71
C LEU A 18 13.04 31.15 8.44
N LYS A 19 14.23 31.74 8.27
CA LYS A 19 15.44 31.26 8.96
C LYS A 19 15.31 31.36 10.48
N SER A 20 14.78 32.47 10.97
CA SER A 20 14.55 32.68 12.40
C SER A 20 13.56 31.67 12.96
N PHE A 21 12.47 31.41 12.23
CA PHE A 21 11.50 30.38 12.57
C PHE A 21 12.11 28.97 12.60
N LEU A 22 12.83 28.56 11.56
CA LEU A 22 13.42 27.22 11.51
C LEU A 22 14.49 27.03 12.61
N THR A 23 15.27 28.07 12.89
CA THR A 23 16.27 28.05 13.96
C THR A 23 15.61 27.95 15.34
N SER A 24 14.51 28.67 15.58
CA SER A 24 13.78 28.60 16.85
C SER A 24 13.12 27.22 17.07
N GLN A 25 12.79 26.51 16.00
CA GLN A 25 12.32 25.13 16.05
C GLN A 25 13.46 24.09 16.13
N GLY A 26 14.72 24.51 16.20
CA GLY A 26 15.89 23.62 16.24
C GLY A 26 16.14 22.88 14.92
N ILE A 27 15.65 23.40 13.80
CA ILE A 27 15.76 22.78 12.48
C ILE A 27 16.98 23.34 11.75
N ALA A 28 17.93 22.47 11.42
CA ALA A 28 19.10 22.85 10.64
C ALA A 28 18.72 23.05 9.15
N THR A 29 19.34 24.01 8.48
CA THR A 29 19.05 24.33 7.08
C THR A 29 20.30 24.25 6.21
N SER A 30 20.12 23.80 4.97
CA SER A 30 21.16 23.80 3.94
C SER A 30 20.59 24.18 2.58
N ARG A 31 21.48 24.46 1.62
CA ARG A 31 21.12 25.03 0.33
C ARG A 31 21.81 24.32 -0.80
N THR A 32 21.16 24.20 -1.95
CA THR A 32 21.82 23.78 -3.18
C THR A 32 22.94 24.77 -3.56
N THR A 33 23.98 24.24 -4.17
CA THR A 33 25.02 25.07 -4.77
C THR A 33 24.42 25.86 -5.95
N PRO A 34 24.87 27.11 -6.19
CA PRO A 34 24.44 27.86 -7.36
C PRO A 34 24.63 27.05 -8.64
N TYR A 35 23.69 27.18 -9.58
CA TYR A 35 23.72 26.53 -10.90
C TYR A 35 23.81 25.00 -10.90
N ASN A 36 23.43 24.34 -9.81
CA ASN A 36 23.39 22.87 -9.72
C ASN A 36 21.96 22.35 -9.50
N PRO A 37 21.11 22.31 -10.55
CA PRO A 37 19.72 21.84 -10.43
C PRO A 37 19.64 20.36 -10.02
N ALA A 38 20.68 19.56 -10.31
CA ALA A 38 20.75 18.16 -9.89
C ALA A 38 20.78 18.01 -8.36
N GLY A 39 21.29 19.01 -7.62
CA GLY A 39 21.27 19.04 -6.16
C GLY A 39 19.87 18.96 -5.56
N ASN A 40 18.83 19.42 -6.28
CA ASN A 40 17.43 19.31 -5.88
C ASN A 40 16.66 18.22 -6.63
N GLY A 41 17.36 17.31 -7.32
CA GLY A 41 16.77 16.39 -8.29
C GLY A 41 15.68 15.47 -7.72
N GLN A 42 15.73 15.17 -6.41
CA GLN A 42 14.66 14.39 -5.76
C GLN A 42 13.34 15.15 -5.74
N VAL A 43 13.36 16.42 -5.33
CA VAL A 43 12.16 17.28 -5.29
C VAL A 43 11.65 17.54 -6.70
N GLU A 44 12.52 17.87 -7.64
CA GLU A 44 12.12 18.13 -9.03
C GLU A 44 11.47 16.92 -9.70
N ARG A 45 12.08 15.74 -9.51
CA ARG A 45 11.48 14.49 -9.98
C ARG A 45 10.11 14.25 -9.36
N TYR A 46 9.98 14.54 -8.06
CA TYR A 46 8.73 14.33 -7.34
C TYR A 46 7.64 15.32 -7.78
N ASN A 47 7.98 16.58 -8.04
CA ASN A 47 7.08 17.57 -8.63
C ASN A 47 6.52 17.06 -9.97
N GLY A 48 7.37 16.50 -10.82
CA GLY A 48 6.94 15.87 -12.08
C GLY A 48 6.02 14.66 -11.87
N ILE A 49 6.25 13.85 -10.82
CA ILE A 49 5.36 12.74 -10.45
C ILE A 49 3.99 13.26 -9.99
N ILE A 50 3.96 14.27 -9.13
CA ILE A 50 2.72 14.90 -8.65
C ILE A 50 1.91 15.42 -9.84
N TRP A 51 2.55 16.19 -10.72
CA TRP A 51 1.87 16.76 -11.89
C TRP A 51 1.31 15.70 -12.82
N LYS A 52 2.07 14.64 -13.11
CA LYS A 52 1.57 13.51 -13.94
C LYS A 52 0.36 12.82 -13.31
N ASN A 53 0.35 12.64 -11.98
CA ASN A 53 -0.79 12.05 -11.28
C ASN A 53 -2.02 12.97 -11.29
N ILE A 54 -1.82 14.29 -11.15
CA ILE A 54 -2.88 15.28 -11.31
C ILE A 54 -3.48 15.19 -12.71
N GLN A 55 -2.63 15.20 -13.75
CA GLN A 55 -3.09 15.06 -15.15
C GLN A 55 -3.87 13.77 -15.39
N LEU A 56 -3.41 12.65 -14.80
CA LEU A 56 -4.13 11.38 -14.89
C LEU A 56 -5.51 11.48 -14.22
N ALA A 57 -5.57 12.00 -13.00
CA ALA A 57 -6.82 12.15 -12.26
C ALA A 57 -7.81 13.09 -12.97
N LEU A 58 -7.33 14.20 -13.54
CA LEU A 58 -8.15 15.10 -14.35
C LEU A 58 -8.75 14.40 -15.57
N ARG A 59 -7.94 13.64 -16.32
CA ARG A 59 -8.39 12.88 -17.49
C ARG A 59 -9.42 11.82 -17.10
N SER A 60 -9.23 11.12 -15.99
CA SER A 60 -10.18 10.13 -15.49
C SER A 60 -11.53 10.72 -15.09
N ASN A 61 -11.56 12.01 -14.71
CA ASN A 61 -12.78 12.72 -14.33
C ASN A 61 -13.32 13.66 -15.44
N SER A 62 -12.72 13.64 -16.64
CA SER A 62 -13.07 14.56 -17.75
C SER A 62 -13.03 16.04 -17.34
N MET A 63 -12.12 16.41 -16.44
CA MET A 63 -11.96 17.77 -15.92
C MET A 63 -10.86 18.53 -16.67
N LYS A 64 -10.95 19.87 -16.67
CA LYS A 64 -9.92 20.71 -17.28
C LYS A 64 -8.73 20.93 -16.34
N THR A 65 -7.57 21.27 -16.90
CA THR A 65 -6.30 21.44 -16.15
C THR A 65 -6.38 22.50 -15.06
N GLU A 66 -7.22 23.51 -15.22
CA GLU A 66 -7.39 24.61 -14.26
C GLU A 66 -8.01 24.13 -12.94
N GLN A 67 -8.72 22.99 -12.95
CA GLN A 67 -9.38 22.41 -11.79
C GLN A 67 -8.49 21.43 -11.02
N TRP A 68 -7.17 21.53 -11.16
CA TRP A 68 -6.20 20.63 -10.53
C TRP A 68 -6.33 20.55 -9.00
N GLU A 69 -6.75 21.64 -8.36
CA GLU A 69 -6.97 21.71 -6.90
C GLU A 69 -8.04 20.72 -6.43
N GLY A 70 -9.05 20.43 -7.27
CA GLY A 70 -10.10 19.46 -6.94
C GLY A 70 -9.59 18.01 -6.90
N VAL A 71 -8.50 17.72 -7.61
CA VAL A 71 -7.96 16.35 -7.72
C VAL A 71 -6.63 16.15 -6.99
N ILE A 72 -6.00 17.20 -6.47
CA ILE A 72 -4.69 17.10 -5.82
C ILE A 72 -4.71 16.12 -4.64
N GLN A 73 -5.77 16.11 -3.84
CA GLN A 73 -5.90 15.18 -2.71
C GLN A 73 -5.95 13.73 -3.19
N THR A 74 -6.68 13.45 -4.27
CA THR A 74 -6.73 12.13 -4.91
C THR A 74 -5.38 11.73 -5.49
N ALA A 75 -4.70 12.65 -6.19
CA ALA A 75 -3.37 12.40 -6.75
C ALA A 75 -2.34 12.10 -5.66
N LEU A 76 -2.29 12.91 -4.61
CA LEU A 76 -1.42 12.68 -3.45
C LEU A 76 -1.80 11.40 -2.69
N HIS A 77 -3.09 11.05 -2.66
CA HIS A 77 -3.53 9.78 -2.09
C HIS A 77 -2.92 8.62 -2.88
N SER A 78 -3.06 8.61 -4.20
CA SER A 78 -2.48 7.56 -5.04
C SER A 78 -0.97 7.44 -4.85
N ILE A 79 -0.23 8.56 -4.88
CA ILE A 79 1.22 8.54 -4.72
C ILE A 79 1.67 7.93 -3.39
N ARG A 80 0.97 8.23 -2.29
CA ARG A 80 1.33 7.71 -0.96
C ARG A 80 0.95 6.24 -0.74
N SER A 81 -0.06 5.75 -1.47
CA SER A 81 -0.60 4.38 -1.33
C SER A 81 -0.05 3.39 -2.37
N LEU A 82 0.56 3.86 -3.47
CA LEU A 82 1.06 2.97 -4.51
C LEU A 82 2.39 2.32 -4.12
N LEU A 83 2.52 1.02 -4.42
CA LEU A 83 3.73 0.25 -4.18
C LEU A 83 4.89 0.79 -5.00
N CYS A 84 5.98 1.16 -4.34
CA CYS A 84 7.24 1.44 -5.02
C CYS A 84 7.95 0.12 -5.32
N THR A 85 7.97 -0.32 -6.58
CA THR A 85 8.56 -1.61 -6.99
C THR A 85 10.04 -1.73 -6.61
N ALA A 86 10.80 -0.63 -6.68
CA ALA A 86 12.21 -0.62 -6.32
C ALA A 86 12.47 -0.90 -4.82
N ARG A 87 11.50 -0.60 -3.94
CA ARG A 87 11.64 -0.72 -2.49
C ARG A 87 10.67 -1.73 -1.87
N ASN A 88 9.80 -2.34 -2.69
CA ASN A 88 8.72 -3.23 -2.31
C ASN A 88 7.90 -2.76 -1.10
N ALA A 89 7.65 -1.45 -1.01
CA ALA A 89 6.87 -0.82 0.05
C ALA A 89 6.24 0.49 -0.45
N THR A 90 5.15 0.93 0.18
CA THR A 90 4.54 2.23 -0.11
C THR A 90 5.30 3.36 0.61
N PRO A 91 5.30 4.60 0.09
CA PRO A 91 5.86 5.74 0.82
C PRO A 91 5.25 5.93 2.21
N HIS A 92 3.96 5.64 2.37
CA HIS A 92 3.29 5.72 3.66
C HIS A 92 3.80 4.69 4.66
N GLU A 93 3.89 3.40 4.27
CA GLU A 93 4.46 2.36 5.14
C GLU A 93 5.88 2.71 5.58
N ARG A 94 6.69 3.26 4.66
CA ARG A 94 8.05 3.66 4.97
C ARG A 94 8.12 4.85 5.94
N MET A 95 7.14 5.74 5.92
CA MET A 95 7.09 6.91 6.80
C MET A 95 6.51 6.54 8.18
N PHE A 96 5.44 5.76 8.22
CA PHE A 96 4.63 5.57 9.42
C PHE A 96 4.68 4.14 10.00
N SER A 97 5.32 3.19 9.31
CA SER A 97 5.46 1.78 9.73
C SER A 97 4.13 1.02 9.87
N TYR A 98 3.04 1.50 9.27
CA TYR A 98 1.77 0.80 9.16
C TYR A 98 1.13 1.00 7.77
N PRO A 99 0.28 0.06 7.30
CA PRO A 99 -0.33 0.15 5.98
C PRO A 99 -1.32 1.32 5.91
N ARG A 100 -1.35 2.00 4.77
CA ARG A 100 -2.28 3.11 4.56
C ARG A 100 -3.68 2.56 4.32
N ARG A 101 -4.67 3.09 5.04
CA ARG A 101 -6.08 2.83 4.71
C ARG A 101 -6.38 3.43 3.34
N SER A 102 -6.89 2.63 2.41
CA SER A 102 -7.36 3.12 1.11
C SER A 102 -8.54 4.07 1.29
N HIS A 103 -8.75 5.00 0.34
CA HIS A 103 -9.81 6.01 0.38
C HIS A 103 -11.22 5.40 0.52
N ASN A 104 -11.39 4.13 0.12
CA ASN A 104 -12.66 3.40 0.16
C ASN A 104 -12.71 2.36 1.30
N GLY A 105 -11.85 2.47 2.32
CA GLY A 105 -11.58 1.38 3.27
C GLY A 105 -10.53 0.41 2.70
N CYS A 106 -9.97 -0.47 3.54
CA CYS A 106 -9.02 -1.50 3.11
C CYS A 106 -9.53 -2.17 1.83
N SER A 107 -8.77 -2.06 0.74
CA SER A 107 -9.12 -2.68 -0.53
C SER A 107 -9.08 -4.19 -0.33
N THR A 108 -10.24 -4.80 -0.05
CA THR A 108 -10.34 -6.26 0.02
C THR A 108 -10.04 -6.81 -1.38
N PRO A 109 -9.09 -7.76 -1.50
CA PRO A 109 -8.80 -8.43 -2.76
C PRO A 109 -10.08 -8.91 -3.47
N THR A 110 -10.15 -8.83 -4.80
CA THR A 110 -11.34 -9.20 -5.57
C THR A 110 -11.81 -10.66 -5.35
N TRP A 111 -10.92 -11.54 -4.88
CA TRP A 111 -11.28 -12.92 -4.54
C TRP A 111 -11.97 -13.05 -3.17
N LEU A 112 -11.88 -12.03 -2.31
CA LEU A 112 -12.59 -11.93 -1.03
C LEU A 112 -13.94 -11.21 -1.16
N THR A 113 -14.20 -10.54 -2.29
CA THR A 113 -15.47 -9.81 -2.50
C THR A 113 -16.57 -10.66 -3.12
N LYS A 114 -16.26 -11.87 -3.57
CA LYS A 114 -17.23 -12.82 -4.14
C LYS A 114 -17.28 -14.08 -3.30
N SER A 115 -18.48 -14.59 -3.07
CA SER A 115 -18.64 -15.92 -2.48
C SER A 115 -18.06 -16.98 -3.40
N GLY A 116 -17.47 -18.02 -2.82
CA GLY A 116 -16.86 -19.11 -3.59
C GLY A 116 -15.75 -19.86 -2.87
N PRO A 117 -15.16 -20.87 -3.53
CA PRO A 117 -14.19 -21.75 -2.89
C PRO A 117 -12.85 -21.06 -2.64
N VAL A 118 -12.40 -21.09 -1.39
CA VAL A 118 -11.11 -20.58 -0.93
C VAL A 118 -10.38 -21.63 -0.11
N LEU A 119 -9.06 -21.49 0.03
CA LEU A 119 -8.24 -22.40 0.81
C LEU A 119 -8.01 -21.80 2.20
N MET A 120 -8.41 -22.53 3.24
CA MET A 120 -8.17 -22.18 4.63
C MET A 120 -7.02 -23.01 5.20
N LYS A 121 -6.12 -22.39 5.98
CA LYS A 121 -5.04 -23.09 6.66
C LYS A 121 -5.57 -23.88 7.88
N ASN A 122 -5.20 -25.16 7.97
CA ASN A 122 -5.47 -26.00 9.14
C ASN A 122 -4.55 -25.62 10.30
N GLN A 123 -5.14 -25.12 11.38
CA GLN A 123 -4.41 -24.71 12.59
C GLN A 123 -4.08 -25.88 13.50
N MET A 124 -4.98 -26.85 13.61
CA MET A 124 -4.77 -28.06 14.40
C MET A 124 -4.44 -29.21 13.45
N ARG A 125 -3.15 -29.56 13.40
CA ARG A 125 -2.66 -30.76 12.71
C ARG A 125 -2.17 -31.75 13.75
N VAL A 126 -2.72 -32.95 13.74
CA VAL A 126 -2.34 -34.03 14.67
C VAL A 126 -1.02 -34.67 14.23
N ASN A 127 -0.73 -34.69 12.92
CA ASN A 127 0.52 -35.22 12.39
C ASN A 127 1.04 -34.44 11.17
N LYS A 128 2.25 -34.81 10.70
CA LYS A 128 2.92 -34.13 9.57
C LYS A 128 2.34 -34.45 8.18
N TYR A 129 1.55 -35.53 8.09
CA TYR A 129 0.99 -36.04 6.84
C TYR A 129 -0.40 -35.44 6.54
N GLU A 130 -1.06 -34.88 7.55
CA GLU A 130 -2.31 -34.16 7.37
C GLU A 130 -2.14 -32.93 6.47
N PRO A 131 -3.16 -32.66 5.61
CA PRO A 131 -3.12 -31.53 4.69
C PRO A 131 -3.01 -30.21 5.48
N ILE A 132 -2.14 -29.32 5.00
CA ILE A 132 -1.92 -28.01 5.63
C ILE A 132 -3.09 -27.06 5.36
N VAL A 133 -3.85 -27.32 4.29
CA VAL A 133 -4.95 -26.49 3.84
C VAL A 133 -6.18 -27.35 3.59
N GLN A 134 -7.34 -26.77 3.85
CA GLN A 134 -8.66 -27.32 3.55
C GLN A 134 -9.41 -26.35 2.64
N GLU A 135 -10.19 -26.87 1.70
CA GLU A 135 -11.09 -26.05 0.88
C GLU A 135 -12.34 -25.72 1.69
N VAL A 136 -12.69 -24.43 1.74
CA VAL A 136 -13.87 -23.89 2.43
C VAL A 136 -14.59 -22.94 1.48
N GLU A 137 -15.88 -22.79 1.67
CA GLU A 137 -16.67 -21.85 0.89
C GLU A 137 -16.71 -20.50 1.61
N LEU A 138 -16.24 -19.45 0.95
CA LEU A 138 -16.34 -18.08 1.42
C LEU A 138 -17.78 -17.61 1.26
N ILE A 139 -18.40 -17.16 2.36
CA ILE A 139 -19.72 -16.55 2.34
C ILE A 139 -19.57 -15.04 2.16
N GLU A 140 -18.88 -14.40 3.11
CA GLU A 140 -18.64 -12.97 3.13
C GLU A 140 -17.31 -12.65 3.83
N ALA A 141 -16.72 -11.50 3.51
CA ALA A 141 -15.49 -11.04 4.14
C ALA A 141 -15.52 -9.54 4.40
N ASN A 142 -14.87 -9.16 5.51
CA ASN A 142 -14.46 -7.80 5.80
C ASN A 142 -12.91 -7.73 5.81
N PRO A 143 -12.31 -6.55 6.00
CA PRO A 143 -10.85 -6.39 5.99
C PRO A 143 -10.07 -7.19 7.04
N ASP A 144 -10.70 -7.66 8.11
CA ASP A 144 -10.02 -8.31 9.23
C ASP A 144 -10.37 -9.82 9.33
N TYR A 145 -11.61 -10.17 8.99
CA TYR A 145 -12.21 -11.49 9.15
C TYR A 145 -13.11 -11.88 7.96
N ALA A 146 -13.28 -13.18 7.78
CA ALA A 146 -14.15 -13.78 6.79
C ALA A 146 -15.04 -14.84 7.43
N HIS A 147 -16.30 -14.89 6.99
CA HIS A 147 -17.24 -15.94 7.30
C HIS A 147 -17.12 -17.03 6.24
N VAL A 148 -16.80 -18.25 6.69
CA VAL A 148 -16.58 -19.40 5.81
C VAL A 148 -17.44 -20.58 6.24
N LYS A 149 -17.88 -21.37 5.27
CA LYS A 149 -18.56 -22.64 5.45
C LYS A 149 -17.59 -23.79 5.23
N LEU A 150 -17.48 -24.63 6.24
CA LEU A 150 -16.66 -25.83 6.24
C LEU A 150 -17.36 -26.96 5.44
N GLY A 151 -16.59 -27.97 5.04
CA GLY A 151 -17.12 -29.11 4.27
C GLY A 151 -18.15 -29.97 5.03
N ASP A 152 -18.23 -29.83 6.35
CA ASP A 152 -19.25 -30.46 7.21
C ASP A 152 -20.54 -29.63 7.30
N GLY A 153 -20.60 -28.48 6.61
CA GLY A 153 -21.73 -27.56 6.61
C GLY A 153 -21.73 -26.55 7.75
N ARG A 154 -20.75 -26.58 8.67
CA ARG A 154 -20.65 -25.60 9.76
C ARG A 154 -20.09 -24.28 9.26
N GLU A 155 -20.63 -23.19 9.80
CA GLU A 155 -20.14 -21.84 9.52
C GLU A 155 -19.21 -21.38 10.64
N THR A 156 -18.11 -20.73 10.27
CA THR A 156 -17.13 -20.22 11.22
C THR A 156 -16.50 -18.92 10.74
N THR A 157 -15.97 -18.13 11.68
CA THR A 157 -15.28 -16.89 11.40
C THR A 157 -13.78 -17.12 11.47
N VAL A 158 -13.05 -16.72 10.43
CA VAL A 158 -11.60 -16.88 10.32
C VAL A 158 -10.93 -15.58 9.94
N SER A 159 -9.69 -15.37 10.41
CA SER A 159 -8.88 -14.24 9.94
C SER A 159 -8.55 -14.39 8.46
N ILE A 160 -8.63 -13.29 7.69
CA ILE A 160 -8.23 -13.27 6.28
C ILE A 160 -6.78 -13.72 6.04
N ARG A 161 -5.92 -13.61 7.06
CA ARG A 161 -4.51 -14.06 7.01
C ARG A 161 -4.37 -15.57 6.91
N HIS A 162 -5.44 -16.31 7.21
CA HIS A 162 -5.52 -17.76 7.14
C HIS A 162 -6.24 -18.26 5.89
N LEU A 163 -6.57 -17.36 4.95
CA LEU A 163 -7.22 -17.68 3.69
C LEU A 163 -6.29 -17.43 2.49
N ALA A 164 -6.53 -18.17 1.42
CA ALA A 164 -5.85 -18.06 0.14
C ALA A 164 -6.83 -18.32 -1.02
N PRO A 165 -6.70 -17.62 -2.16
CA PRO A 165 -7.52 -17.91 -3.34
C PRO A 165 -7.23 -19.31 -3.87
N ARG A 166 -8.26 -19.96 -4.42
CA ARG A 166 -8.11 -21.21 -5.16
C ARG A 166 -7.38 -20.92 -6.48
N GLY A 167 -6.10 -21.25 -6.57
CA GLY A 167 -5.31 -21.08 -7.80
C GLY A 167 -5.90 -21.89 -8.96
N LYS A 168 -5.70 -21.44 -10.20
CA LYS A 168 -6.07 -22.17 -11.44
C LYS A 168 -5.02 -23.20 -11.90
N LEU A 169 -4.04 -23.55 -11.06
CA LEU A 169 -2.94 -24.45 -11.46
C LEU A 169 -3.28 -25.92 -11.15
N PRO A 170 -2.94 -26.85 -12.06
CA PRO A 170 -3.15 -28.27 -11.82
C PRO A 170 -2.14 -28.79 -10.80
N ASP A 171 -2.66 -29.58 -9.85
CA ASP A 171 -1.98 -30.42 -8.87
C ASP A 171 -1.39 -29.77 -7.59
N LEU A 172 -2.25 -29.67 -6.56
CA LEU A 172 -1.98 -29.15 -5.20
C LEU A 172 -1.37 -30.20 -4.23
N LYS A 173 -0.79 -31.29 -4.74
CA LYS A 173 -0.43 -32.46 -3.92
C LYS A 173 0.79 -32.30 -3.00
N THR A 174 1.62 -31.28 -3.19
CA THR A 174 2.90 -31.18 -2.45
C THR A 174 2.87 -30.06 -1.40
N THR A 175 3.03 -30.43 -0.13
CA THR A 175 3.07 -29.57 1.06
C THR A 175 4.00 -28.35 0.94
N ARG A 176 5.08 -28.47 0.14
CA ARG A 176 6.08 -27.41 -0.10
C ARG A 176 5.53 -26.28 -0.99
N VAL A 177 4.66 -26.61 -1.94
CA VAL A 177 4.00 -25.65 -2.85
C VAL A 177 2.92 -24.88 -2.10
N GLN A 178 2.13 -25.56 -1.26
CA GLN A 178 1.11 -24.96 -0.40
C GLN A 178 1.69 -23.89 0.55
N ARG A 179 2.84 -24.17 1.17
CA ARG A 179 3.53 -23.20 2.05
C ARG A 179 4.07 -21.98 1.30
N LYS A 180 4.63 -22.17 0.09
CA LYS A 180 5.12 -21.06 -0.75
C LYS A 180 3.98 -20.15 -1.21
N MET A 181 2.84 -20.74 -1.62
CA MET A 181 1.64 -20.00 -2.02
C MET A 181 1.12 -19.11 -0.88
N PHE A 182 0.95 -19.66 0.33
CA PHE A 182 0.48 -18.87 1.48
C PHE A 182 1.39 -17.68 1.79
N LYS A 183 2.72 -17.90 1.72
CA LYS A 183 3.69 -16.83 1.97
C LYS A 183 3.63 -15.74 0.88
N LEU A 184 3.40 -16.10 -0.39
CA LEU A 184 3.25 -15.12 -1.48
C LEU A 184 1.94 -14.32 -1.37
N ILE A 185 0.84 -14.99 -1.03
CA ILE A 185 -0.49 -14.37 -0.93
C ILE A 185 -0.60 -13.45 0.29
N GLN A 186 0.02 -13.82 1.41
CA GLN A 186 0.12 -12.96 2.60
C GLN A 186 0.94 -11.69 2.34
N ILE A 187 1.90 -11.72 1.41
CA ILE A 187 2.64 -10.52 0.98
C ILE A 187 1.77 -9.61 0.10
N CYS A 188 0.89 -10.19 -0.74
CA CYS A 188 0.00 -9.42 -1.61
C CYS A 188 -1.28 -8.92 -0.93
N SER A 189 -1.58 -9.38 0.29
CA SER A 189 -2.77 -9.01 1.07
C SER A 189 -2.44 -8.13 2.28
N GLN A 190 -1.18 -7.69 2.42
CA GLN A 190 -0.71 -6.65 3.34
C GLN A 190 -0.55 -5.34 2.58
#